data_AF-A0A4U7F2R1-F1
#
_entry.id   AF-A0A4U7F2R1-F1
#
_cell.length_a   1.000
_cell.length_b   1.000
_cell.length_c   1.000
_cell.angle_alpha   90.00
_cell.angle_beta   90.00
_cell.angle_gamma   90.00
#
_symmetry.space_group_name_H-M   'P 1'
#
loop_
_entity.id
_entity.type
_entity.pdbx_description
1 polymer ?
#
loop_
_entity_poly.entity_id
_entity_poly.type
_entity_poly.pdbx_seq_one_letter_code
_entity_poly.pdbx_strand_id
1 'polypeptide(L)'
;MSVVVAVKPSARKRNAKVGRLVFEDGSRHAFESRAAAERWADDLSTGDGHVWIASAHPRDEGDADLYLVSRATNAKLEAAYDKRRRRLRGGPTPEQESLGSEP
;
A
#
# COMPACT_ATOMS: atom_id res chain seq x y z
N MET A 1 3.92 21.75 15.92
CA MET A 1 5.27 21.31 15.56
C MET A 1 5.23 20.89 14.11
N SER A 2 6.04 21.53 13.27
CA SER A 2 6.14 21.17 11.85
C SER A 2 6.73 19.79 11.70
N VAL A 3 6.36 19.11 10.61
CA VAL A 3 6.83 17.76 10.28
C VAL A 3 7.21 17.69 8.81
N VAL A 4 8.25 16.92 8.50
CA VAL A 4 8.68 16.61 7.13
C VAL A 4 8.21 15.22 6.77
N VAL A 5 7.47 15.11 5.67
CA VAL A 5 7.01 13.84 5.11
C VAL A 5 7.85 13.49 3.89
N ALA A 6 8.46 12.31 3.88
CA ALA A 6 9.10 11.76 2.69
C ALA A 6 8.18 10.74 1.99
N VAL A 7 8.10 10.83 0.66
CA VAL A 7 7.28 9.93 -0.15
C VAL A 7 8.07 8.66 -0.47
N LYS A 8 7.60 7.51 0.03
CA LYS A 8 8.25 6.22 -0.28
C LYS A 8 7.88 5.73 -1.68
N PRO A 9 8.78 4.95 -2.34
CA PRO A 9 8.50 4.39 -3.66
C PRO A 9 7.22 3.55 -3.73
N SER A 10 6.78 2.94 -2.63
CA SER A 10 5.52 2.20 -2.57
C SER A 10 4.31 3.09 -2.85
N ALA A 11 4.24 4.29 -2.27
CA ALA A 11 3.18 5.26 -2.54
C ALA A 11 3.22 5.71 -4.00
N ARG A 12 4.39 6.15 -4.48
CA ARG A 12 4.59 6.66 -5.84
C ARG A 12 4.17 5.66 -6.93
N LYS A 13 4.48 4.38 -6.74
CA LYS A 13 4.18 3.33 -7.74
C LYS A 13 2.70 2.93 -7.78
N ARG A 14 1.92 3.24 -6.74
CA ARG A 14 0.54 2.77 -6.57
C ARG A 14 -0.50 3.87 -6.72
N ASN A 15 -0.11 5.13 -6.59
CA ASN A 15 -1.01 6.27 -6.68
C ASN A 15 -0.46 7.25 -7.73
N ALA A 16 -1.21 7.45 -8.82
CA ALA A 16 -0.76 8.27 -9.95
C ALA A 16 -0.64 9.74 -9.57
N LYS A 17 -1.55 10.27 -8.73
CA LYS A 17 -1.43 11.62 -8.15
C LYS A 17 -0.15 11.79 -7.36
N VAL A 18 0.22 10.82 -6.52
CA VAL A 18 1.50 10.84 -5.80
C VAL A 18 2.67 10.79 -6.78
N GLY A 19 2.59 9.98 -7.83
CA GLY A 19 3.56 9.95 -8.92
C GLY A 19 3.80 11.33 -9.53
N ARG A 20 2.72 12.01 -9.89
CA ARG A 20 2.75 13.35 -10.48
C ARG A 20 3.25 14.40 -9.51
N LEU A 21 2.75 14.39 -8.29
CA LEU A 21 3.19 15.30 -7.22
C LEU A 21 4.69 15.17 -6.96
N VAL A 22 5.25 13.96 -6.96
CA VAL A 22 6.71 13.78 -6.81
C VAL A 22 7.50 14.32 -8.02
N PHE A 23 6.93 14.23 -9.22
CA PHE A 23 7.55 14.78 -10.41
C PHE A 23 7.55 16.31 -10.42
N GLU A 24 6.45 16.94 -9.96
CA GLU A 24 6.27 18.39 -9.96
C GLU A 24 6.97 19.06 -8.76
N ASP A 25 6.81 18.51 -7.55
CA ASP A 25 7.18 19.18 -6.28
C ASP A 25 8.30 18.44 -5.51
N GLY A 26 8.77 17.31 -6.03
CA GLY A 26 9.78 16.48 -5.39
C GLY A 26 9.21 15.50 -4.35
N SER A 27 10.10 14.78 -3.65
CA SER A 27 9.70 13.64 -2.79
C SER A 27 9.59 13.96 -1.31
N ARG A 28 9.76 15.23 -0.90
CA ARG A 28 9.70 15.67 0.48
C ARG A 28 8.80 16.88 0.61
N HIS A 29 7.89 16.84 1.57
CA HIS A 29 6.91 17.91 1.79
C HIS A 29 6.87 18.26 3.27
N ALA A 30 6.95 19.56 3.57
CA ALA A 30 6.83 20.06 4.93
C ALA A 30 5.38 20.40 5.24
N PHE A 31 4.93 20.07 6.45
CA PHE A 31 3.59 20.38 6.94
C PHE A 31 3.68 21.05 8.31
N GLU A 32 2.69 21.89 8.61
CA GLU A 32 2.58 22.59 9.90
C GLU A 32 2.32 21.65 11.08
N SER A 33 1.74 20.48 10.79
CA SER A 33 1.43 19.45 11.77
C SER A 33 1.24 18.09 11.12
N ARG A 34 1.33 17.04 11.93
CA ARG A 34 0.96 15.67 11.52
C ARG A 34 -0.47 15.58 11.00
N ALA A 35 -1.42 16.27 11.64
CA ALA A 35 -2.82 16.27 11.21
C ALA A 35 -2.99 16.88 9.81
N ALA A 36 -2.18 17.90 9.45
CA ALA A 36 -2.17 18.44 8.09
C ALA A 36 -1.61 17.43 7.08
N ALA A 37 -0.54 16.72 7.43
CA ALA A 37 0.02 15.65 6.61
C ALA A 37 -0.99 14.49 6.41
N GLU A 38 -1.75 14.12 7.44
CA GLU A 38 -2.76 13.07 7.38
C GLU A 38 -3.92 13.45 6.45
N ARG A 39 -4.46 14.67 6.56
CA ARG A 39 -5.47 15.19 5.63
C ARG A 39 -4.98 15.18 4.18
N TRP A 40 -3.73 15.61 3.97
CA TRP A 40 -3.11 15.56 2.64
C TRP A 40 -3.04 14.13 2.08
N ALA A 41 -2.75 13.12 2.91
CA ALA A 41 -2.77 11.72 2.47
C ALA A 41 -4.19 11.21 2.16
N ASP A 42 -5.20 11.65 2.90
CA ASP A 42 -6.62 11.32 2.63
C ASP A 42 -7.08 11.90 1.28
N ASP A 43 -6.73 13.16 1.01
CA ASP A 43 -7.03 13.81 -0.27
C ASP A 43 -6.38 13.08 -1.45
N LEU A 44 -5.11 12.68 -1.29
CA LEU A 44 -4.38 11.88 -2.28
C LEU A 44 -4.98 10.49 -2.48
N SER A 45 -5.55 9.89 -1.44
CA SER A 45 -6.19 8.57 -1.50
C SER A 45 -7.51 8.58 -2.26
N THR A 46 -8.09 9.74 -2.51
CA THR A 46 -9.35 9.85 -3.26
C THR A 46 -9.12 9.57 -4.74
N GLY A 47 -9.74 8.51 -5.28
CA GLY A 47 -9.75 8.20 -6.71
C GLY A 47 -8.52 7.46 -7.26
N ASP A 48 -7.47 7.27 -6.46
CA ASP A 48 -6.26 6.53 -6.80
C ASP A 48 -5.90 5.52 -5.69
N GLY A 49 -4.77 4.80 -5.81
CA GLY A 49 -4.35 3.85 -4.80
C GLY A 49 -4.23 4.46 -3.40
N HIS A 50 -4.82 3.82 -2.40
CA HIS A 50 -4.83 4.30 -1.02
C HIS A 50 -3.41 4.48 -0.45
N VAL A 51 -3.16 5.63 0.17
CA VAL A 51 -1.92 6.02 0.83
C VAL A 51 -2.20 6.54 2.24
N TRP A 52 -1.22 6.46 3.14
CA TRP A 52 -1.36 7.01 4.48
C TRP A 52 -0.01 7.45 5.05
N ILE A 53 -0.07 8.24 6.12
CA ILE A 53 1.08 8.71 6.87
C ILE A 53 1.50 7.67 7.91
N ALA A 54 2.76 7.27 7.87
CA ALA A 54 3.41 6.45 8.89
C ALA A 54 4.50 7.24 9.60
N SER A 55 4.66 7.04 10.91
CA SER A 55 5.81 7.58 11.63
C SER A 55 7.11 7.00 11.10
N ALA A 56 8.13 7.84 10.98
CA ALA A 56 9.49 7.33 10.80
C ALA A 56 9.89 6.49 12.02
N HIS A 57 10.70 5.46 11.78
CA HIS A 57 11.20 4.64 12.87
C HIS A 57 12.27 5.44 13.62
N PRO A 58 12.37 5.41 14.97
CA PRO A 58 13.37 6.17 15.73
C PRO A 58 14.85 5.83 15.43
N ARG A 59 15.09 4.81 14.60
CA ARG A 59 16.42 4.37 14.13
C ARG A 59 16.63 4.62 12.64
N ASP A 60 15.65 5.22 11.98
CA ASP A 60 15.79 5.64 10.60
C ASP A 60 16.65 6.91 10.62
N GLU A 61 17.83 6.85 9.99
CA GLU A 61 18.80 7.96 9.98
C GLU A 61 18.39 9.09 9.01
N GLY A 62 17.23 8.95 8.35
CA GLY A 62 16.74 9.96 7.41
C GLY A 62 16.13 11.20 8.09
N ASP A 63 16.23 12.34 7.42
CA ASP A 63 15.71 13.64 7.87
C ASP A 63 14.17 13.78 7.81
N ALA A 64 13.43 12.68 7.75
CA ALA A 64 11.97 12.70 7.62
C ALA A 64 11.32 12.27 8.94
N ASP A 65 10.40 13.09 9.44
CA ASP A 65 9.60 12.74 10.63
C ASP A 65 8.56 11.66 10.32
N LEU A 66 8.07 11.66 9.08
CA LEU A 66 6.94 10.88 8.62
C LEU A 66 7.19 10.34 7.20
N TYR A 67 6.51 9.25 6.85
CA TYR A 67 6.53 8.66 5.52
C TYR A 67 5.14 8.55 4.93
N LEU A 68 4.98 8.99 3.68
CA LEU A 68 3.82 8.62 2.87
C LEU A 68 4.07 7.24 2.26
N VAL A 69 3.20 6.29 2.57
CA VAL A 69 3.31 4.90 2.14
C VAL A 69 1.98 4.41 1.54
N SER A 70 2.06 3.36 0.73
CA SER A 70 0.90 2.56 0.32
C SER A 70 1.09 1.12 0.77
N ARG A 71 -0.02 0.37 0.81
CA ARG A 71 -0.01 -1.07 1.08
C ARG A 71 0.00 -1.73 -0.28
N ALA A 72 0.92 -2.66 -0.47
CA ALA A 72 0.72 -3.66 -1.49
C ALA A 72 -0.47 -4.51 -1.04
N THR A 73 -1.67 -4.26 -1.56
CA THR A 73 -2.61 -5.36 -1.77
C THR A 73 -1.93 -6.26 -2.80
N ASN A 74 -1.12 -7.18 -2.30
CA ASN A 74 -0.54 -8.20 -3.15
C ASN A 74 -1.75 -9.05 -3.55
N ALA A 75 -2.32 -8.78 -4.74
CA ALA A 75 -3.54 -9.43 -5.20
C ALA A 75 -3.42 -10.95 -5.16
N LYS A 76 -2.20 -11.49 -5.24
CA LYS A 76 -1.90 -12.91 -5.00
C LYS A 76 -2.14 -13.35 -3.55
N LEU A 77 -1.82 -12.53 -2.54
CA LEU A 77 -2.11 -12.82 -1.13
C LEU A 77 -3.60 -12.76 -0.83
N GLU A 78 -4.32 -11.77 -1.38
CA GLU A 78 -5.78 -11.67 -1.26
C GLU A 78 -6.46 -12.87 -1.96
N ALA A 79 -6.03 -13.23 -3.17
CA ALA A 79 -6.53 -14.43 -3.85
C ALA A 79 -6.19 -15.73 -3.08
N ALA A 80 -5.01 -15.82 -2.47
CA ALA A 80 -4.62 -16.96 -1.64
C ALA A 80 -5.45 -17.03 -0.35
N TYR A 81 -5.75 -15.89 0.27
CA TYR A 81 -6.60 -15.79 1.44
C TYR A 81 -8.05 -16.17 1.12
N ASP A 82 -8.60 -15.68 0.00
CA ASP A 82 -9.92 -16.07 -0.50
C ASP A 82 -9.99 -17.58 -0.81
N LYS A 83 -8.94 -18.16 -1.40
CA LYS A 83 -8.85 -19.62 -1.64
C LYS A 83 -8.94 -20.42 -0.34
N ARG A 84 -8.26 -19.99 0.73
CA ARG A 84 -8.36 -20.63 2.06
C ARG A 84 -9.75 -20.48 2.66
N ARG A 85 -10.37 -19.30 2.52
CA ARG A 85 -11.72 -19.03 2.99
C ARG A 85 -12.79 -19.87 2.25
N ARG A 86 -12.65 -20.09 0.94
CA ARG A 86 -13.52 -20.99 0.17
C ARG A 86 -13.44 -22.44 0.66
N ARG A 87 -12.23 -22.91 0.99
CA ARG A 87 -12.04 -24.26 1.57
C ARG A 87 -12.69 -24.42 2.94
N LEU A 88 -12.62 -23.38 3.78
CA LEU A 88 -13.23 -23.40 5.12
C LEU A 88 -14.76 -23.30 5.11
N ARG A 89 -15.37 -22.80 4.02
CA ARG A 89 -16.84 -22.74 3.85
C ARG A 89 -17.46 -24.00 3.24
N GLY A 90 -16.68 -25.05 2.98
CA GLY A 90 -17.23 -26.36 2.56
C GLY A 90 -17.96 -26.33 1.21
N GLY A 91 -17.39 -25.69 0.18
CA GLY A 91 -17.85 -25.88 -1.19
C GLY A 91 -17.39 -27.24 -1.74
N PRO A 92 -18.18 -27.90 -2.62
CA PRO A 92 -18.01 -29.31 -2.96
C PRO A 92 -16.62 -29.59 -3.52
N THR A 93 -16.04 -30.69 -3.05
CA THR A 93 -14.78 -31.27 -3.49
C THR A 93 -14.78 -31.34 -5.01
N PRO A 94 -13.89 -30.64 -5.73
CA PRO A 94 -13.73 -30.92 -7.15
C PRO A 94 -13.04 -32.29 -7.22
N GLU A 95 -13.75 -33.29 -7.75
CA GLU A 95 -13.18 -34.57 -8.12
C GLU A 95 -12.04 -34.29 -9.09
N GLN A 96 -10.81 -34.45 -8.60
CA GLN A 96 -9.62 -34.33 -9.40
C GLN A 96 -9.46 -35.66 -10.12
N GLU A 97 -10.04 -35.77 -11.32
CA GLU A 97 -9.86 -36.94 -12.17
C GLU A 97 -8.36 -37.15 -12.43
N SER A 98 -7.87 -38.29 -11.92
CA SER A 98 -6.53 -38.78 -12.18
C SER A 98 -6.43 -39.11 -13.67
N LEU A 99 -5.59 -38.39 -14.42
CA LEU A 99 -5.24 -38.77 -15.78
C LEU A 99 -4.56 -40.15 -15.71
N GLY A 100 -5.31 -41.17 -16.12
CA GLY A 100 -4.85 -42.54 -16.21
C GLY A 100 -3.58 -42.60 -17.05
N SER A 101 -2.52 -43.15 -16.47
CA SER A 101 -1.36 -43.59 -17.22
C SER A 101 -1.74 -44.94 -17.81
N GLU A 102 -2.06 -44.99 -19.10
CA GLU A 102 -2.20 -46.28 -19.79
C GLU A 102 -0.81 -46.86 -20.14
N PRO A 103 -0.67 -48.19 -20.11
CA PRO A 103 0.60 -48.92 -20.15
C PRO A 103 1.29 -48.99 -21.52
#